data_AF-A0A395M7X8-F1
#
_entry.id   AF-A0A395M7X8-F1
#
_cell.length_a   1.000
_cell.length_b   1.000
_cell.length_c   1.000
_cell.angle_alpha   90.00
_cell.angle_beta   90.00
_cell.angle_gamma   90.00
#
_symmetry.space_group_name_H-M   'P 1'
#
loop_
_entity.id
_entity.type
_entity.pdbx_description
1 polymer ?
#
loop_
_entity_poly.entity_id
_entity_poly.type
_entity_poly.pdbx_seq_one_letter_code
_entity_poly.pdbx_strand_id
1 'polypeptide(L)'
;MTISTSLLQVFVSLMLRRKLHLDAAICVLTIVSPLLELQNYRILGRILYYVPYHSPIHPGRVLTTFGFISAIVEALNGWGASYSANQSLTDSEIEAGHALIKTSLLLQIIVAVLFITLAVTFHRRCAANGIDNERLTSSLWTLYVSMVLILSRTIYRIVEYFSVAELRYGKDFDPATINPVVRYEWYFYVFEAAVMLINLVMFNIRHPRRYLPRNNKIYLSPDGTTEIEGPGYKDPRKLWQTLVDPFDIRGLINGRGRQNEEFWQIRDGQGTQPSKVSETV
;
A
#
# COMPACT_ATOMS: atom_id res chain seq x y z
N MET A 1 -54.41 -20.45 -3.35
CA MET A 1 -53.18 -20.52 -4.16
C MET A 1 -52.23 -19.32 -3.97
N THR A 2 -52.52 -18.40 -3.03
CA THR A 2 -51.84 -17.11 -2.87
C THR A 2 -50.73 -17.08 -1.80
N ILE A 3 -50.70 -18.06 -0.89
CA ILE A 3 -49.73 -18.12 0.22
C ILE A 3 -48.36 -18.64 -0.24
N SER A 4 -48.33 -19.50 -1.25
CA SER A 4 -47.09 -20.07 -1.80
C SER A 4 -46.23 -19.05 -2.56
N THR A 5 -46.84 -18.04 -3.19
CA THR A 5 -46.13 -17.01 -3.96
C THR A 5 -45.49 -15.96 -3.05
N SER A 6 -46.13 -15.61 -1.92
CA SER A 6 -45.59 -14.68 -0.93
C SER A 6 -44.38 -15.24 -0.18
N LEU A 7 -44.40 -16.53 0.20
CA LEU A 7 -43.26 -17.20 0.83
C LEU A 7 -42.07 -17.34 -0.13
N LEU A 8 -42.33 -17.64 -1.40
CA LEU A 8 -41.30 -17.69 -2.44
C LEU A 8 -40.68 -16.30 -2.68
N GLN A 9 -41.48 -15.23 -2.72
CA GLN A 9 -40.98 -13.86 -2.83
C GLN A 9 -40.16 -13.43 -1.61
N VAL A 10 -40.58 -13.79 -0.39
CA VAL A 10 -39.82 -13.49 0.83
C VAL A 10 -38.51 -14.28 0.83
N PHE A 11 -38.52 -15.55 0.45
CA PHE A 11 -37.32 -16.39 0.38
C PHE A 11 -36.35 -15.91 -0.72
N VAL A 12 -36.86 -15.55 -1.90
CA VAL A 12 -36.08 -14.96 -2.99
C VAL A 12 -35.55 -13.58 -2.58
N SER A 13 -36.34 -12.75 -1.88
CA SER A 13 -35.88 -11.45 -1.37
C SER A 13 -34.84 -11.59 -0.25
N LEU A 14 -34.95 -12.60 0.62
CA LEU A 14 -33.96 -12.94 1.64
C LEU A 14 -32.68 -13.52 1.02
N MET A 15 -32.80 -14.38 0.01
CA MET A 15 -31.67 -14.90 -0.77
C MET A 15 -30.98 -13.78 -1.55
N LEU A 16 -31.74 -12.89 -2.21
CA LEU A 16 -31.18 -11.71 -2.88
C LEU A 16 -30.53 -10.77 -1.87
N ARG A 17 -31.14 -10.51 -0.71
CA ARG A 17 -30.51 -9.69 0.33
C ARG A 17 -29.21 -10.32 0.83
N ARG A 18 -29.21 -11.63 1.09
CA ARG A 18 -28.03 -12.35 1.56
C ARG A 18 -26.91 -12.38 0.51
N LYS A 19 -27.24 -12.59 -0.77
CA LYS A 19 -26.30 -12.43 -1.90
C LYS A 19 -25.79 -10.99 -2.00
N LEU A 20 -26.67 -9.99 -1.92
CA LEU A 20 -26.29 -8.58 -1.97
C LEU A 20 -25.38 -8.18 -0.80
N HIS A 21 -25.61 -8.73 0.41
CA HIS A 21 -24.72 -8.55 1.55
C HIS A 21 -23.38 -9.26 1.37
N LEU A 22 -23.35 -10.43 0.73
CA LEU A 22 -22.12 -11.14 0.35
C LEU A 22 -21.34 -10.39 -0.72
N ASP A 23 -22.00 -9.91 -1.78
CA ASP A 23 -21.39 -9.14 -2.86
C ASP A 23 -20.86 -7.79 -2.34
N ALA A 24 -21.61 -7.12 -1.46
CA ALA A 24 -21.14 -5.92 -0.78
C ALA A 24 -19.95 -6.20 0.15
N ALA A 25 -19.96 -7.32 0.88
CA ALA A 25 -18.83 -7.73 1.72
C ALA A 25 -17.59 -8.05 0.87
N ILE A 26 -17.76 -8.70 -0.28
CA ILE A 26 -16.68 -8.97 -1.24
C ILE A 26 -16.11 -7.65 -1.75
N CYS A 27 -16.96 -6.70 -2.18
CA CYS A 27 -16.51 -5.36 -2.61
C CYS A 27 -15.72 -4.62 -1.51
N VAL A 28 -16.18 -4.71 -0.26
CA VAL A 28 -15.46 -4.12 0.89
C VAL A 28 -14.10 -4.79 1.07
N LEU A 29 -14.02 -6.12 0.98
CA LEU A 29 -12.76 -6.86 1.07
C LEU A 29 -11.78 -6.48 -0.05
N THR A 30 -12.27 -6.19 -1.26
CA THR A 30 -11.41 -5.75 -2.38
C THR A 30 -10.82 -4.36 -2.14
N ILE A 31 -11.54 -3.47 -1.43
CA ILE A 31 -11.06 -2.12 -1.09
C ILE A 31 -10.05 -2.14 0.06
N VAL A 32 -10.07 -3.18 0.91
CA VAL A 32 -9.13 -3.31 2.04
C VAL A 32 -7.67 -3.36 1.56
N SER A 33 -7.39 -4.05 0.45
CA SER A 33 -6.02 -4.18 -0.06
C SER A 33 -5.33 -2.84 -0.36
N PRO A 34 -5.88 -1.95 -1.23
CA PRO A 34 -5.25 -0.67 -1.51
C PRO A 34 -5.21 0.27 -0.30
N LEU A 35 -6.14 0.11 0.66
CA LEU A 35 -6.09 0.87 1.92
C LEU A 35 -4.92 0.44 2.82
N LEU A 36 -4.65 -0.87 2.92
CA LEU A 36 -3.51 -1.39 3.67
C LEU A 36 -2.18 -1.00 3.02
N GLU A 37 -2.14 -0.96 1.69
CA GLU A 37 -0.98 -0.46 0.95
C GLU A 37 -0.75 1.04 1.21
N LEU A 38 -1.81 1.87 1.16
CA LEU A 38 -1.73 3.28 1.52
C LEU A 38 -1.25 3.48 2.98
N GLN A 39 -1.67 2.60 3.89
CA GLN A 39 -1.19 2.60 5.27
C GLN A 39 0.32 2.33 5.35
N ASN A 40 0.85 1.37 4.58
CA ASN A 40 2.29 1.14 4.49
C ASN A 40 3.05 2.39 4.00
N TYR A 41 2.52 3.09 2.99
CA TYR A 41 3.12 4.33 2.49
C TYR A 41 3.18 5.41 3.57
N ARG A 42 2.12 5.51 4.39
CA ARG A 42 2.09 6.43 5.54
C ARG A 42 3.09 6.04 6.62
N ILE A 43 3.21 4.75 6.92
CA ILE A 43 4.14 4.25 7.94
C ILE A 43 5.57 4.52 7.50
N LEU A 44 5.95 4.15 6.27
CA LEU A 44 7.30 4.43 5.77
C LEU A 44 7.58 5.93 5.76
N GLY A 45 6.65 6.76 5.30
CA GLY A 45 6.80 8.22 5.39
C GLY A 45 7.12 8.70 6.82
N ARG A 46 6.42 8.18 7.84
CA ARG A 46 6.69 8.51 9.26
C ARG A 46 8.03 7.96 9.76
N ILE A 47 8.44 6.78 9.30
CA ILE A 47 9.76 6.21 9.61
C ILE A 47 10.87 7.11 9.05
N LEU A 48 10.71 7.60 7.82
CA LEU A 48 11.65 8.53 7.20
C LEU A 48 11.68 9.89 7.91
N TYR A 49 10.54 10.35 8.46
CA TYR A 49 10.51 11.54 9.32
C TYR A 49 11.28 11.35 10.63
N TYR A 50 11.31 10.11 11.16
CA TYR A 50 12.00 9.81 12.41
C TYR A 50 13.52 9.78 12.26
N VAL A 51 14.05 9.29 11.12
CA VAL A 51 15.50 9.30 10.82
C VAL A 51 15.75 9.96 9.46
N PRO A 52 15.78 11.29 9.41
CA PRO A 52 15.79 12.00 8.12
C PRO A 52 17.15 11.99 7.42
N TYR A 53 18.25 11.90 8.18
CA TYR A 53 19.64 11.92 7.70
C TYR A 53 20.00 10.82 6.69
N HIS A 54 19.26 9.71 6.72
CA HIS A 54 19.51 8.56 5.84
C HIS A 54 18.37 8.30 4.86
N SER A 55 17.37 9.17 4.84
CA SER A 55 16.22 9.05 3.96
C SER A 55 16.63 9.22 2.50
N PRO A 56 16.41 8.23 1.61
CA PRO A 56 16.73 8.36 0.18
C PRO A 56 15.81 9.35 -0.56
N ILE A 57 14.62 9.58 -0.02
CA ILE A 57 13.58 10.43 -0.57
C ILE A 57 13.00 11.29 0.55
N HIS A 58 12.53 12.48 0.23
CA HIS A 58 11.90 13.33 1.24
C HIS A 58 10.68 12.62 1.88
N PRO A 59 10.57 12.55 3.22
CA PRO A 59 9.56 11.75 3.93
C PRO A 59 8.11 12.05 3.53
N GLY A 60 7.80 13.34 3.29
CA GLY A 60 6.47 13.78 2.87
C GLY A 60 6.08 13.35 1.45
N ARG A 61 7.05 12.94 0.62
CA ARG A 61 6.82 12.61 -0.79
C ARG A 61 6.46 11.15 -1.00
N VAL A 62 6.93 10.25 -0.13
CA VAL A 62 6.64 8.81 -0.24
C VAL A 62 5.14 8.56 -0.32
N LEU A 63 4.38 9.13 0.62
CA LEU A 63 2.93 8.97 0.65
C LEU A 63 2.27 9.53 -0.61
N THR A 64 2.61 10.75 -1.01
CA THR A 64 1.95 11.41 -2.14
C THR A 64 2.26 10.71 -3.45
N THR A 65 3.50 10.27 -3.66
CA THR A 65 3.94 9.66 -4.92
C THR A 65 3.44 8.23 -5.04
N PHE A 66 3.75 7.36 -4.08
CA PHE A 66 3.31 5.97 -4.14
C PHE A 66 1.79 5.86 -4.02
N GLY A 67 1.17 6.70 -3.17
CA GLY A 67 -0.29 6.76 -3.05
C GLY A 67 -0.97 7.20 -4.33
N PHE A 68 -0.43 8.19 -5.05
CA PHE A 68 -0.99 8.65 -6.33
C PHE A 68 -0.82 7.62 -7.44
N ILE A 69 0.39 7.06 -7.59
CA ILE A 69 0.64 6.01 -8.59
C ILE A 69 -0.28 4.82 -8.32
N SER A 70 -0.39 4.38 -7.07
CA SER A 70 -1.28 3.27 -6.70
C SER A 70 -2.74 3.60 -6.96
N ALA A 71 -3.19 4.84 -6.68
CA ALA A 71 -4.55 5.26 -7.00
C ALA A 71 -4.86 5.21 -8.52
N ILE A 72 -3.91 5.58 -9.38
CA ILE A 72 -4.04 5.42 -10.83
C ILE A 72 -4.12 3.94 -11.21
N VAL A 73 -3.23 3.12 -10.65
CA VAL A 73 -3.20 1.67 -10.92
C VAL A 73 -4.51 1.00 -10.51
N GLU A 74 -5.06 1.34 -9.34
CA GLU A 74 -6.36 0.84 -8.88
C GLU A 74 -7.51 1.35 -9.75
N ALA A 75 -7.46 2.59 -10.24
CA ALA A 75 -8.46 3.11 -11.16
C ALA A 75 -8.45 2.34 -12.50
N LEU A 76 -7.26 2.06 -13.05
CA LEU A 76 -7.11 1.23 -14.25
C LEU A 76 -7.66 -0.18 -14.03
N ASN A 77 -7.38 -0.78 -12.87
CA ASN A 77 -7.89 -2.09 -12.50
C ASN A 77 -9.43 -2.08 -12.41
N GLY A 78 -10.01 -1.08 -11.73
CA GLY A 78 -11.46 -0.93 -11.59
C GLY A 78 -12.17 -0.71 -12.93
N TRP A 79 -11.61 0.11 -13.82
CA TRP A 79 -12.12 0.29 -15.18
C TRP A 79 -12.01 -0.99 -16.01
N GLY A 80 -10.88 -1.68 -15.94
CA GLY A 80 -10.68 -2.95 -16.62
C GLY A 80 -11.68 -4.02 -16.16
N ALA A 81 -11.93 -4.10 -14.85
CA ALA A 81 -12.95 -4.99 -14.27
C ALA A 81 -14.36 -4.64 -14.77
N SER A 82 -14.71 -3.36 -14.83
CA SER A 82 -16.01 -2.93 -15.33
C SER A 82 -16.22 -3.25 -16.82
N TYR A 83 -15.18 -3.08 -17.65
CA TYR A 83 -15.27 -3.33 -19.10
C TYR A 83 -15.32 -4.83 -19.41
N SER A 84 -14.46 -5.63 -18.77
CA SER A 84 -14.43 -7.08 -18.97
C SER A 84 -15.68 -7.80 -18.47
N ALA A 85 -16.34 -7.28 -17.42
CA ALA A 85 -17.58 -7.87 -16.90
C ALA A 85 -18.83 -7.48 -17.71
N ASN A 86 -18.77 -6.39 -18.50
CA ASN A 86 -19.95 -5.88 -19.18
C ASN A 86 -20.15 -6.54 -20.56
N GLN A 87 -20.99 -7.57 -20.59
CA GLN A 87 -21.35 -8.33 -21.79
C GLN A 87 -22.18 -7.53 -22.82
N SER A 88 -22.60 -6.29 -22.49
CA SER A 88 -23.30 -5.43 -23.45
C SER A 88 -22.34 -4.59 -24.33
N LEU A 89 -21.03 -4.62 -24.04
CA LEU A 89 -20.02 -3.90 -24.80
C LEU A 89 -19.56 -4.70 -26.02
N THR A 90 -18.86 -4.02 -26.92
CA THR A 90 -18.25 -4.64 -28.10
C THR A 90 -17.11 -5.58 -27.68
N ASP A 91 -16.86 -6.65 -28.44
CA ASP A 91 -15.74 -7.58 -28.19
C ASP A 91 -14.39 -6.86 -28.01
N SER A 92 -14.16 -5.78 -28.77
CA SER A 92 -12.96 -4.94 -28.65
C SER A 92 -12.85 -4.18 -27.33
N GLU A 93 -13.98 -3.73 -26.76
CA GLU A 93 -14.04 -3.03 -25.48
C GLU A 93 -13.83 -4.01 -24.31
N ILE A 94 -14.37 -5.22 -24.42
CA ILE A 94 -14.15 -6.31 -23.46
C ILE A 94 -12.66 -6.70 -23.45
N GLU A 95 -12.05 -6.86 -24.64
CA GLU A 95 -10.62 -7.14 -24.78
C GLU A 95 -9.74 -6.01 -24.18
N ALA A 96 -10.10 -4.75 -24.44
CA ALA A 96 -9.44 -3.61 -23.81
C ALA A 96 -9.56 -3.67 -22.28
N GLY A 97 -10.72 -4.04 -21.75
CA GLY A 97 -10.92 -4.28 -20.31
C GLY A 97 -9.95 -5.33 -19.76
N HIS A 98 -9.78 -6.45 -20.48
CA HIS A 98 -8.85 -7.49 -20.09
C HIS A 98 -7.38 -7.03 -20.09
N ALA A 99 -7.00 -6.22 -21.09
CA ALA A 99 -5.67 -5.64 -21.19
C ALA A 99 -5.39 -4.66 -20.04
N LEU A 100 -6.39 -3.87 -19.62
CA LEU A 100 -6.28 -2.94 -18.49
C LEU A 100 -6.04 -3.68 -17.16
N ILE A 101 -6.78 -4.75 -16.88
CA ILE A 101 -6.56 -5.56 -15.67
C ILE A 101 -5.15 -6.15 -15.69
N LYS A 102 -4.74 -6.79 -16.80
CA LYS A 102 -3.41 -7.38 -16.93
C LYS A 102 -2.29 -6.36 -16.68
N THR A 103 -2.43 -5.16 -17.25
CA THR A 103 -1.45 -4.08 -17.11
C THR A 103 -1.41 -3.55 -15.68
N SER A 104 -2.57 -3.31 -15.05
CA SER A 104 -2.64 -2.81 -13.68
C SER A 104 -2.04 -3.79 -12.66
N LEU A 105 -2.31 -5.09 -12.79
CA LEU A 105 -1.72 -6.12 -11.92
C LEU A 105 -0.19 -6.16 -12.00
N LEU A 106 0.40 -6.02 -13.20
CA LEU A 106 1.85 -5.94 -13.37
C LEU A 106 2.42 -4.66 -12.75
N LEU A 107 1.74 -3.53 -12.92
CA LEU A 107 2.13 -2.26 -12.30
C LEU A 107 2.10 -2.34 -10.77
N GLN A 108 1.11 -3.03 -10.17
CA GLN A 108 1.06 -3.24 -8.71
C GLN A 108 2.33 -3.92 -8.19
N ILE A 109 2.82 -4.99 -8.86
CA ILE A 109 4.08 -5.63 -8.47
C ILE A 109 5.25 -4.65 -8.56
N ILE A 110 5.35 -3.90 -9.67
CA ILE A 110 6.45 -2.95 -9.86
C ILE A 110 6.47 -1.91 -8.73
N VAL A 111 5.31 -1.32 -8.42
CA VAL A 111 5.17 -0.34 -7.35
C VAL A 111 5.55 -0.94 -5.99
N ALA A 112 5.08 -2.14 -5.68
CA ALA A 112 5.38 -2.83 -4.44
C ALA A 112 6.88 -3.15 -4.30
N VAL A 113 7.53 -3.62 -5.37
CA VAL A 113 8.98 -3.91 -5.40
C VAL A 113 9.80 -2.63 -5.22
N LEU A 114 9.43 -1.54 -5.90
CA LEU A 114 10.08 -0.24 -5.74
C LEU A 114 9.95 0.27 -4.29
N PHE A 115 8.77 0.10 -3.69
CA PHE A 115 8.52 0.49 -2.31
C PHE A 115 9.35 -0.33 -1.31
N ILE A 116 9.44 -1.65 -1.49
CA ILE A 116 10.30 -2.52 -0.65
C ILE A 116 11.76 -2.14 -0.81
N THR A 117 12.21 -1.91 -2.04
CA THR A 117 13.59 -1.51 -2.33
C THR A 117 13.94 -0.21 -1.61
N LEU A 118 13.02 0.76 -1.60
CA LEU A 118 13.18 2.01 -0.85
C LEU A 118 13.31 1.75 0.66
N ALA A 119 12.42 0.95 1.25
CA ALA A 119 12.45 0.61 2.67
C ALA A 119 13.72 -0.15 3.08
N VAL A 120 14.15 -1.13 2.27
CA VAL A 120 15.40 -1.90 2.48
C VAL A 120 16.62 -1.00 2.35
N THR A 121 16.66 -0.11 1.35
CA THR A 121 17.78 0.83 1.18
C THR A 121 17.92 1.76 2.37
N PHE A 122 16.79 2.29 2.87
CA PHE A 122 16.78 3.10 4.08
C PHE A 122 17.25 2.32 5.32
N HIS A 123 16.75 1.10 5.53
CA HIS A 123 17.17 0.25 6.64
C HIS A 123 18.67 -0.07 6.59
N ARG A 124 19.20 -0.44 5.42
CA ARG A 124 20.64 -0.70 5.23
C ARG A 124 21.49 0.53 5.55
N ARG A 125 21.03 1.74 5.17
CA ARG A 125 21.73 2.98 5.51
C ARG A 125 21.71 3.26 7.02
N CYS A 126 20.61 2.99 7.72
CA CYS A 126 20.55 3.16 9.17
C CYS A 126 21.49 2.18 9.88
N ALA A 127 21.46 0.90 9.48
CA ALA A 127 22.32 -0.14 10.06
C ALA A 127 23.81 0.13 9.82
N ALA A 128 24.18 0.60 8.62
CA ALA A 128 25.57 0.94 8.29
C ALA A 128 26.13 2.10 9.13
N ASN A 129 25.27 2.97 9.67
CA ASN A 129 25.66 4.11 10.51
C ASN A 129 25.40 3.86 12.01
N GLY A 130 25.14 2.61 12.42
CA GLY A 130 25.01 2.24 13.83
C GLY A 130 23.72 2.69 14.52
N ILE A 131 22.69 3.07 13.75
CA ILE A 131 21.39 3.46 14.32
C ILE A 131 20.58 2.19 14.58
N ASP A 132 20.68 1.68 15.81
CA ASP A 132 19.93 0.52 16.28
C ASP A 132 18.94 0.92 17.38
N ASN A 133 17.78 1.41 16.95
CA ASN A 133 16.69 1.78 17.85
C ASN A 133 15.56 0.76 17.74
N GLU A 134 15.18 0.12 18.86
CA GLU A 134 14.15 -0.92 18.89
C GLU A 134 12.81 -0.44 18.29
N ARG A 135 12.44 0.83 18.52
CA ARG A 135 11.19 1.41 17.99
C ARG A 135 11.22 1.51 16.46
N LEU A 136 12.36 1.89 15.90
CA LEU A 136 12.59 1.96 14.45
C LEU A 136 12.53 0.56 13.83
N THR A 137 13.33 -0.36 14.38
CA THR A 137 13.46 -1.74 13.90
C THR A 137 12.13 -2.49 13.98
N SER A 138 11.38 -2.34 15.08
CA SER A 138 10.02 -2.91 15.23
C SER A 138 9.02 -2.38 14.20
N SER A 139 9.07 -1.08 13.90
CA SER A 139 8.23 -0.45 12.88
C SER A 139 8.55 -0.96 11.48
N LEU A 140 9.85 -1.10 11.16
CA LEU A 140 10.32 -1.64 9.89
C LEU A 140 9.94 -3.12 9.72
N TRP A 141 10.07 -3.94 10.76
CA TRP A 141 9.62 -5.34 10.71
C TRP A 141 8.13 -5.46 10.46
N THR A 142 7.31 -4.64 11.13
CA THR A 142 5.86 -4.61 10.89
C THR A 142 5.55 -4.23 9.44
N LEU A 143 6.28 -3.26 8.88
CA LEU A 143 6.17 -2.87 7.48
C LEU A 143 6.55 -4.02 6.53
N TYR A 144 7.64 -4.74 6.79
CA TYR A 144 8.06 -5.86 5.93
C TYR A 144 7.07 -7.01 5.95
N VAL A 145 6.55 -7.39 7.12
CA VAL A 145 5.53 -8.44 7.22
C VAL A 145 4.29 -8.03 6.43
N SER A 146 3.83 -6.78 6.58
CA SER A 146 2.69 -6.25 5.81
C SER A 146 2.94 -6.29 4.30
N MET A 147 4.13 -5.86 3.85
CA MET A 147 4.49 -5.87 2.44
C MET A 147 4.54 -7.28 1.85
N VAL A 148 5.04 -8.27 2.59
CA VAL A 148 5.04 -9.67 2.15
C VAL A 148 3.61 -10.21 2.01
N LEU A 149 2.73 -9.90 2.96
CA LEU A 149 1.32 -10.29 2.90
C LEU A 149 0.63 -9.66 1.69
N ILE A 150 0.80 -8.36 1.46
CA ILE A 150 0.22 -7.66 0.30
C ILE A 150 0.78 -8.22 -1.02
N LEU A 151 2.09 -8.44 -1.11
CA LEU A 151 2.71 -9.04 -2.30
C LEU A 151 2.17 -10.43 -2.59
N SER A 152 1.99 -11.28 -1.57
CA SER A 152 1.46 -12.63 -1.76
C SER A 152 0.05 -12.60 -2.38
N ARG A 153 -0.80 -11.65 -1.95
CA ARG A 153 -2.11 -11.41 -2.55
C ARG A 153 -2.00 -10.92 -3.99
N THR A 154 -1.09 -10.00 -4.30
CA THR A 154 -0.90 -9.51 -5.67
C THR A 154 -0.43 -10.62 -6.61
N ILE A 155 0.47 -11.50 -6.14
CA ILE A 155 0.90 -12.69 -6.89
C ILE A 155 -0.28 -13.64 -7.11
N TYR A 156 -1.07 -13.93 -6.07
CA TYR A 156 -2.28 -14.75 -6.20
C TYR A 156 -3.24 -14.16 -7.25
N ARG A 157 -3.51 -12.85 -7.20
CA ARG A 157 -4.38 -12.17 -8.17
C ARG A 157 -3.89 -12.27 -9.60
N ILE A 158 -2.58 -12.19 -9.81
CA ILE A 158 -1.99 -12.42 -11.13
C ILE A 158 -2.22 -13.86 -11.57
N VAL A 159 -1.86 -14.84 -10.74
CA VAL A 159 -2.02 -16.26 -11.10
C VAL A 159 -3.47 -16.60 -11.38
N GLU A 160 -4.40 -16.13 -10.54
CA GLU A 160 -5.85 -16.29 -10.72
C GLU A 160 -6.30 -15.67 -12.05
N TYR A 161 -5.93 -14.41 -12.31
CA TYR A 161 -6.37 -13.71 -13.51
C TYR A 161 -5.81 -14.29 -14.80
N PHE A 162 -4.53 -14.68 -14.82
CA PHE A 162 -3.95 -15.34 -15.99
C PHE A 162 -4.53 -16.73 -16.19
N SER A 163 -4.80 -17.46 -15.11
CA SER A 163 -5.49 -18.75 -15.20
C SER A 163 -6.90 -18.60 -15.78
N VAL A 164 -7.64 -17.55 -15.41
CA VAL A 164 -8.94 -17.24 -16.02
C VAL A 164 -8.81 -16.83 -17.48
N ALA A 165 -7.81 -16.01 -17.82
CA ALA A 165 -7.58 -15.55 -19.19
C ALA A 165 -7.15 -16.68 -20.16
N GLU A 166 -6.53 -17.73 -19.63
CA GLU A 166 -6.18 -18.95 -20.38
C GLU A 166 -7.40 -19.87 -20.63
N LEU A 167 -8.49 -19.70 -19.87
CA LEU A 167 -9.74 -20.43 -20.12
C LEU A 167 -10.42 -19.91 -21.38
N ARG A 168 -10.18 -20.59 -22.51
CA ARG A 168 -11.00 -20.40 -23.70
C ARG A 168 -12.36 -21.08 -23.47
N TYR A 169 -13.41 -20.28 -23.31
CA TYR A 169 -14.79 -20.76 -23.36
C TYR A 169 -15.12 -21.21 -24.80
N GLY A 170 -14.73 -22.44 -25.13
CA GLY A 170 -15.04 -23.12 -26.39
C GLY A 170 -16.10 -24.20 -26.23
N LYS A 171 -16.63 -24.70 -27.35
CA LYS A 171 -17.65 -25.77 -27.38
C LYS A 171 -17.15 -27.11 -26.81
N ASP A 172 -15.83 -27.27 -26.69
CA ASP A 172 -15.12 -28.43 -26.12
C ASP A 172 -14.46 -28.08 -24.76
N PHE A 173 -15.17 -27.36 -23.89
CA PHE A 173 -14.68 -26.99 -22.57
C PHE A 173 -14.81 -28.15 -21.58
N ASP A 174 -13.68 -28.74 -21.17
CA ASP A 174 -13.62 -29.72 -20.08
C ASP A 174 -13.38 -29.01 -18.73
N PRO A 175 -14.34 -29.04 -17.78
CA PRO A 175 -14.19 -28.47 -16.44
C PRO A 175 -13.01 -29.02 -15.64
N ALA A 176 -12.43 -30.16 -16.03
CA ALA A 176 -11.27 -30.76 -15.38
C ALA A 176 -9.93 -30.11 -15.74
N THR A 177 -9.85 -29.34 -16.84
CA THR A 177 -8.63 -28.64 -17.28
C THR A 177 -8.46 -27.25 -16.66
N ILE A 178 -9.45 -26.78 -15.90
CA ILE A 178 -9.41 -25.52 -15.16
C ILE A 178 -8.34 -25.59 -14.08
N ASN A 179 -7.46 -24.58 -14.02
CA ASN A 179 -6.47 -24.45 -12.96
C ASN A 179 -7.18 -24.52 -11.58
N PRO A 180 -6.74 -25.40 -10.65
CA PRO A 180 -7.35 -25.57 -9.33
C PRO A 180 -7.56 -24.26 -8.57
N VAL A 181 -6.69 -23.27 -8.80
CA VAL A 181 -6.75 -21.92 -8.22
C VAL A 181 -8.08 -21.21 -8.50
N VAL A 182 -8.64 -21.39 -9.70
CA VAL A 182 -9.93 -20.79 -10.11
C VAL A 182 -11.10 -21.73 -9.81
N ARG A 183 -10.85 -23.03 -9.83
CA ARG A 183 -11.87 -24.06 -9.64
C ARG A 183 -12.41 -24.12 -8.21
N TYR A 184 -11.58 -23.82 -7.22
CA TYR A 184 -11.97 -23.92 -5.82
C TYR A 184 -11.93 -22.57 -5.09
N GLU A 185 -13.06 -22.16 -4.53
CA GLU A 185 -13.21 -20.91 -3.77
C GLU A 185 -12.33 -20.83 -2.52
N TRP A 186 -11.87 -21.96 -1.98
CA TRP A 186 -11.03 -21.96 -0.78
C TRP A 186 -9.67 -21.29 -1.01
N TYR A 187 -9.14 -21.30 -2.23
CA TYR A 187 -7.90 -20.59 -2.56
C TYR A 187 -8.06 -19.07 -2.37
N PHE A 188 -9.18 -18.51 -2.82
CA PHE A 188 -9.51 -17.10 -2.60
C PHE A 188 -9.59 -16.77 -1.10
N TYR A 189 -10.28 -17.59 -0.31
CA TYR A 189 -10.39 -17.34 1.13
C TYR A 189 -9.04 -17.38 1.85
N VAL A 190 -8.14 -18.29 1.47
CA VAL A 190 -6.83 -18.43 2.10
C VAL A 190 -5.85 -17.35 1.63
N PHE A 191 -5.67 -17.20 0.31
CA PHE A 191 -4.60 -16.37 -0.25
C PHE A 191 -4.97 -14.89 -0.39
N GLU A 192 -6.25 -14.56 -0.34
CA GLU A 192 -6.70 -13.18 -0.37
C GLU A 192 -7.35 -12.74 0.93
N ALA A 193 -8.48 -13.34 1.31
CA ALA A 193 -9.24 -12.85 2.46
C ALA A 193 -8.47 -13.02 3.79
N ALA A 194 -7.91 -14.21 4.04
CA ALA A 194 -7.19 -14.48 5.28
C ALA A 194 -5.87 -13.70 5.36
N VAL A 195 -5.10 -13.62 4.28
CA VAL A 195 -3.86 -12.81 4.23
C VAL A 195 -4.14 -11.34 4.53
N MET A 196 -5.20 -10.75 3.95
CA MET A 196 -5.58 -9.37 4.23
C MET A 196 -6.10 -9.19 5.66
N LEU A 197 -6.87 -10.15 6.17
CA LEU A 197 -7.36 -10.13 7.56
C LEU A 197 -6.20 -10.19 8.57
N ILE A 198 -5.22 -11.07 8.35
CA ILE A 198 -4.01 -11.16 9.17
C ILE A 198 -3.28 -9.83 9.18
N ASN A 199 -3.12 -9.19 8.02
CA ASN A 199 -2.45 -7.89 7.93
C ASN A 199 -3.23 -6.79 8.68
N LEU A 200 -4.55 -6.76 8.54
CA LEU A 200 -5.41 -5.81 9.25
C LEU A 200 -5.34 -5.99 10.77
N VAL A 201 -5.43 -7.24 11.25
CA VAL A 201 -5.30 -7.57 12.68
C VAL A 201 -3.92 -7.20 13.19
N MET A 202 -2.86 -7.45 12.41
CA MET A 202 -1.50 -7.03 12.76
C MET A 202 -1.42 -5.52 12.97
N PHE A 203 -2.00 -4.69 12.08
CA PHE A 203 -2.02 -3.24 12.26
C PHE A 203 -2.87 -2.76 13.44
N ASN A 204 -3.90 -3.52 13.80
CA ASN A 204 -4.69 -3.24 14.98
C ASN A 204 -3.88 -3.47 16.27
N ILE A 205 -3.15 -4.59 16.35
CA ILE A 205 -2.32 -4.95 17.51
C ILE A 205 -1.05 -4.10 17.58
N ARG A 206 -0.32 -3.98 16.46
CA ARG A 206 0.93 -3.20 16.33
C ARG A 206 0.64 -1.85 15.70
N HIS A 207 -0.13 -1.03 16.40
CA HIS A 207 -0.47 0.28 15.90
C HIS A 207 0.79 1.15 15.69
N PRO A 208 1.04 1.70 14.48
CA PRO A 208 2.28 2.43 14.17
C PRO A 208 2.53 3.66 15.04
N ARG A 209 1.49 4.23 15.67
CA ARG A 209 1.64 5.32 16.66
C ARG A 209 2.28 4.89 17.99
N ARG A 210 2.35 3.59 18.29
CA ARG A 210 2.98 3.09 19.52
C ARG A 210 4.50 3.22 19.44
N TYR A 211 5.06 3.09 18.24
CA TYR A 211 6.50 3.06 18.02
C TYR A 211 7.04 4.37 17.45
N LEU A 212 6.23 5.16 16.74
CA LEU A 212 6.65 6.42 16.13
C LEU A 212 6.03 7.64 16.83
N PRO A 213 6.81 8.70 17.10
CA PRO A 213 6.36 9.88 17.85
C PRO A 213 5.18 10.58 17.16
N ARG A 214 4.26 11.11 17.97
CA ARG A 214 2.99 11.72 17.50
C ARG A 214 3.22 12.94 16.60
N ASN A 215 4.29 13.68 16.84
CA ASN A 215 4.65 14.89 16.11
C ASN A 215 5.75 14.58 15.09
N ASN A 216 5.51 14.88 13.81
CA ASN A 216 6.47 14.67 12.71
C ASN A 216 7.69 15.61 12.79
N LYS A 217 7.74 16.50 13.78
CA LYS A 217 8.90 17.33 14.10
C LYS A 217 9.93 16.62 14.97
N ILE A 218 9.57 15.51 15.61
CA ILE A 218 10.46 14.75 16.48
C ILE A 218 11.26 13.76 15.62
N TYR A 219 12.58 13.88 15.66
CA TYR A 219 13.52 12.99 14.96
C TYR A 219 14.58 12.46 15.93
N LEU A 220 15.22 11.36 15.55
CA LEU A 220 16.29 10.73 16.31
C LEU A 220 17.62 11.44 16.07
N SER A 221 18.35 11.77 17.14
CA SER A 221 19.69 12.34 17.03
C SER A 221 20.66 11.37 16.34
N PRO A 222 21.77 11.87 15.78
CA PRO A 222 22.82 11.01 15.21
C PRO A 222 23.38 9.97 16.20
N ASP A 223 23.21 10.19 17.51
CA ASP A 223 23.59 9.23 18.56
C ASP A 223 22.66 8.00 18.66
N GLY A 224 21.61 7.94 17.83
CA GLY A 224 20.71 6.78 17.72
C GLY A 224 19.74 6.59 18.89
N THR A 225 19.78 7.46 19.91
CA THR A 225 19.05 7.26 21.17
C THR A 225 18.22 8.46 21.61
N THR A 226 18.65 9.70 21.35
CA THR A 226 17.92 10.88 21.85
C THR A 226 16.91 11.39 20.83
N GLU A 227 15.67 11.65 21.28
CA GLU A 227 14.63 12.25 20.44
C GLU A 227 14.68 13.78 20.57
N ILE A 228 14.76 14.48 19.44
CA ILE A 228 14.88 15.94 19.38
C ILE A 228 13.72 16.52 18.57
N GLU A 229 13.10 17.60 19.05
CA GLU A 229 12.12 18.36 18.27
C GLU A 229 12.82 19.37 17.36
N GLY A 230 12.57 19.26 16.05
CA GLY A 230 13.07 20.15 15.01
C GLY A 230 12.07 21.22 14.58
N PRO A 231 12.51 22.16 13.72
CA PRO A 231 11.63 23.16 13.09
C PRO A 231 10.53 22.53 12.22
N GLY A 232 10.67 21.24 11.89
CA GLY A 232 9.80 20.49 10.99
C GLY A 232 10.23 20.62 9.54
N TYR A 233 9.92 19.60 8.75
CA TYR A 233 10.16 19.59 7.31
C TYR A 233 9.11 20.45 6.59
N LYS A 234 9.57 21.55 5.99
CA LYS A 234 8.76 22.35 5.06
C LYS A 234 9.32 22.14 3.65
N ASP A 235 8.56 21.52 2.77
CA ASP A 235 8.87 21.48 1.34
C ASP A 235 8.19 22.70 0.67
N PRO A 236 8.95 23.71 0.19
CA PRO A 236 8.37 24.91 -0.41
C PRO A 236 7.78 24.65 -1.81
N ARG A 237 7.84 23.42 -2.32
CA ARG A 237 7.45 23.06 -3.68
C ARG A 237 5.95 22.80 -3.82
N LYS A 238 5.42 23.11 -5.00
CA LYS A 238 4.01 22.83 -5.34
C LYS A 238 3.79 21.32 -5.47
N LEU A 239 2.65 20.83 -4.99
CA LEU A 239 2.29 19.40 -4.97
C LEU A 239 2.50 18.69 -6.32
N TRP A 240 2.18 19.33 -7.44
CA TRP A 240 2.38 18.75 -8.77
C TRP A 240 3.85 18.52 -9.15
N GLN A 241 4.76 19.41 -8.73
CA GLN A 241 6.19 19.23 -8.98
C GLN A 241 6.74 18.05 -8.18
N THR A 242 6.28 17.92 -6.94
CA THR A 242 6.59 16.81 -6.03
C THR A 242 6.06 15.46 -6.52
N LEU A 243 4.92 15.49 -7.23
CA LEU A 243 4.30 14.30 -7.80
C LEU A 243 5.08 13.76 -9.01
N VAL A 244 5.52 14.66 -9.88
CA VAL A 244 6.24 14.33 -11.14
C VAL A 244 7.70 13.96 -10.88
N ASP A 245 8.36 14.62 -9.91
CA ASP A 245 9.76 14.36 -9.56
C ASP A 245 9.89 14.09 -8.05
N PRO A 246 9.58 12.85 -7.61
CA PRO A 246 9.56 12.50 -6.19
C PRO A 246 10.96 12.47 -5.56
N PHE A 247 11.97 12.10 -6.33
CA PHE A 247 13.37 12.00 -5.90
C PHE A 247 14.14 13.32 -6.03
N ASP A 248 13.51 14.40 -6.51
CA ASP A 248 14.18 15.66 -6.81
C ASP A 248 15.40 15.50 -7.74
N ILE A 249 15.26 14.71 -8.80
CA ILE A 249 16.33 14.49 -9.77
C ILE A 249 16.73 15.83 -10.40
N ARG A 250 15.76 16.70 -10.71
CA ARG A 250 16.01 18.03 -11.29
C ARG A 250 16.73 18.98 -10.33
N GLY A 251 16.41 18.94 -9.03
CA GLY A 251 17.08 19.77 -8.02
C GLY A 251 18.44 19.22 -7.62
N LEU A 252 18.65 17.89 -7.69
CA LEU A 252 19.97 17.26 -7.57
C LEU A 252 20.90 17.72 -8.69
N ILE A 253 20.42 17.70 -9.94
CA ILE A 253 21.18 18.14 -11.12
C ILE A 253 21.49 19.64 -11.05
N ASN A 254 20.56 20.45 -10.56
CA ASN A 254 20.73 21.90 -10.44
C ASN A 254 21.42 22.35 -9.13
N GLY A 255 21.91 21.42 -8.30
CA GLY A 255 22.65 21.70 -7.07
C GLY A 255 21.84 22.36 -5.93
N ARG A 256 20.51 22.47 -6.06
CA ARG A 256 19.61 23.14 -5.09
C ARG A 256 18.88 22.18 -4.14
N GLY A 257 18.95 20.87 -4.37
CA GLY A 257 18.19 19.87 -3.58
C GLY A 257 18.59 19.80 -2.11
N ARG A 258 19.88 19.96 -1.78
CA ARG A 258 20.42 19.69 -0.44
C ARG A 258 20.24 20.79 0.61
N GLN A 259 20.12 22.06 0.22
CA GLN A 259 20.17 23.20 1.16
C GLN A 259 18.97 23.31 2.11
N ASN A 260 17.79 22.80 1.74
CA ASN A 260 16.61 22.80 2.61
C ASN A 260 16.45 21.51 3.42
N GLU A 261 17.22 20.47 3.09
CA GLU A 261 17.10 19.15 3.70
C GLU A 261 17.88 19.09 5.01
N GLU A 262 19.03 19.76 5.13
CA GLU A 262 19.92 19.68 6.30
C GLU A 262 19.52 20.59 7.48
N PHE A 263 18.22 20.71 7.80
CA PHE A 263 17.80 21.49 9.00
C PHE A 263 18.39 20.96 10.30
N TRP A 264 18.83 19.70 10.29
CA TRP A 264 19.54 19.07 11.38
C TRP A 264 20.99 19.53 11.55
N GLN A 265 21.64 20.06 10.51
CA GLN A 265 23.02 20.60 10.59
C GLN A 265 23.05 22.06 11.07
N ILE A 266 21.95 22.80 10.90
CA ILE A 266 21.86 24.22 11.30
C ILE A 266 22.14 24.41 12.81
N ARG A 267 22.00 23.35 13.63
CA ARG A 267 22.21 23.41 15.07
C ARG A 267 23.65 23.22 15.54
N ASP A 268 24.56 22.71 14.71
CA ASP A 268 25.97 22.56 15.11
C ASP A 268 26.71 23.92 15.16
N GLY A 269 26.11 24.99 14.61
CA GLY A 269 26.67 26.35 14.58
C GLY A 269 26.06 27.37 15.54
N GLN A 270 24.92 27.09 16.18
CA GLN A 270 24.31 28.03 17.16
C GLN A 270 23.77 27.29 18.37
N GLY A 271 24.49 27.42 19.49
CA GLY A 271 24.13 26.84 20.78
C GLY A 271 22.78 27.31 21.28
N THR A 272 21.76 26.47 21.14
CA THR A 272 20.52 26.58 21.92
C THR A 272 20.25 25.20 22.52
N GLN A 273 20.30 25.11 23.86
CA GLN A 273 20.17 23.86 24.60
C GLN A 273 18.79 23.19 24.37
N PRO A 274 18.72 21.85 24.34
CA PRO A 274 17.48 21.12 24.14
C PRO A 274 16.60 21.12 25.40
N SER A 275 15.30 21.41 25.24
CA SER A 275 14.27 20.98 26.19
C SER A 275 14.09 19.47 26.06
N LYS A 276 14.63 18.70 27.01
CA LYS A 276 14.35 17.26 27.13
C LYS A 276 12.84 17.06 27.31
N VAL A 277 12.21 16.30 26.42
CA VAL A 277 10.85 15.81 26.64
C VAL A 277 10.96 14.71 27.69
N SER A 278 10.56 15.03 28.93
CA SER A 278 10.49 14.09 30.03
C SER A 278 9.53 12.96 29.67
N GLU A 279 9.98 11.71 29.81
CA GLU A 279 9.09 10.56 29.88
C GLU A 279 8.06 10.81 31.00
N THR A 280 6.78 10.83 30.64
CA THR A 280 5.68 10.61 31.58
C THR A 280 4.96 9.34 31.15
N VAL A 281 5.08 8.38 32.07
CA VAL A 281 4.49 7.03 32.17
C VAL A 281 3.07 6.94 31.61
#